data_AF-A0A9D6XPH0-F1
#
_entry.id   AF-A0A9D6XPH0-F1
#
_cell.length_a   1.000
_cell.length_b   1.000
_cell.length_c   1.000
_cell.angle_alpha   90.00
_cell.angle_beta   90.00
_cell.angle_gamma   90.00
#
_symmetry.space_group_name_H-M   'P 1'
#
loop_
_entity.id
_entity.type
_entity.pdbx_description
1 polymer ?
#
loop_
_entity_poly.entity_id
_entity_poly.type
_entity_poly.pdbx_seq_one_letter_code
_entity_poly.pdbx_strand_id
1 'polypeptide(L)'
;MNAAGPGARSGFDAIVVGGGHNGLTAAAYLARAGRRVLVVERNRDPGGAAATDEPIPGYRFSTCPSFAPPPRRILRDLRLRRHGLELLPLAPALWSPDPDGGEGLFLPDSPGRAREAIARHSAPDAGRWAGFLAQIRGWGRPLRPWLWKHPPSLAPAGARDGWEALRLAARLRWLGRRRLEELLRVLPMSLADFLADWFETDRLRALIAGGT
;
A
#
# COMPACT_ATOMS: atom_id res chain seq x y z
N MET A 1 -8.43 -57.42 -19.44
CA MET A 1 -7.45 -56.59 -18.70
C MET A 1 -7.81 -55.13 -18.92
N ASN A 2 -7.87 -54.37 -17.82
CA ASN A 2 -8.70 -53.16 -17.63
C ASN A 2 -8.61 -52.08 -18.72
N ALA A 3 -9.77 -51.71 -19.24
CA ALA A 3 -10.03 -50.43 -19.87
C ALA A 3 -9.99 -49.32 -18.79
N ALA A 4 -9.20 -48.28 -19.02
CA ALA A 4 -9.23 -47.08 -18.19
C ALA A 4 -10.59 -46.38 -18.37
N GLY A 5 -11.35 -46.25 -17.27
CA GLY A 5 -12.66 -45.60 -17.28
C GLY A 5 -12.59 -44.09 -17.57
N PRO A 6 -13.68 -43.48 -18.07
CA PRO A 6 -13.76 -42.05 -18.31
C PRO A 6 -13.95 -41.31 -16.98
N GLY A 7 -12.88 -40.86 -16.33
CA GLY A 7 -13.02 -40.28 -14.99
C GLY A 7 -11.75 -39.78 -14.31
N ALA A 8 -10.93 -38.98 -14.98
CA ALA A 8 -9.96 -38.14 -14.29
C ALA A 8 -9.86 -36.78 -14.98
N ARG A 9 -10.77 -35.85 -14.68
CA ARG A 9 -10.44 -34.45 -14.87
C ARG A 9 -9.34 -34.13 -13.87
N SER A 10 -8.07 -34.22 -14.29
CA SER A 10 -6.95 -33.62 -13.58
C SER A 10 -7.05 -32.10 -13.69
N GLY A 11 -8.12 -31.53 -13.15
CA GLY A 11 -8.46 -30.12 -13.24
C GLY A 11 -7.78 -29.31 -12.15
N PHE A 12 -7.57 -28.03 -12.43
CA PHE A 12 -7.18 -27.07 -11.40
C PHE A 12 -8.40 -26.70 -10.55
N ASP A 13 -8.20 -26.47 -9.26
CA ASP A 13 -9.24 -25.94 -8.35
C ASP A 13 -9.42 -24.43 -8.55
N ALA A 14 -8.39 -23.75 -9.05
CA ALA A 14 -8.41 -22.32 -9.36
C ALA A 14 -7.48 -21.99 -10.53
N ILE A 15 -7.86 -20.99 -11.32
CA ILE A 15 -7.02 -20.38 -12.36
C ILE A 15 -6.80 -18.91 -11.98
N VAL A 16 -5.54 -18.49 -11.90
CA VAL A 16 -5.13 -17.10 -11.68
C VAL A 16 -4.60 -16.55 -12.99
N VAL A 17 -5.24 -15.50 -13.50
CA VAL A 17 -4.83 -14.82 -14.73
C VAL A 17 -3.97 -13.61 -14.36
N GLY A 18 -2.70 -13.66 -14.76
CA GLY A 18 -1.66 -12.70 -14.41
C GLY A 18 -0.69 -13.24 -13.36
N GLY A 19 0.59 -13.31 -13.73
CA GLY A 19 1.75 -13.66 -12.91
C GLY A 19 2.41 -12.45 -12.24
N GLY A 20 1.66 -11.38 -11.97
CA GLY A 20 2.12 -10.25 -11.17
C GLY A 20 2.21 -10.59 -9.67
N HIS A 21 2.88 -9.73 -8.88
CA HIS A 21 3.05 -9.94 -7.43
C HIS A 21 1.72 -10.23 -6.68
N ASN A 22 0.61 -9.58 -7.07
CA ASN A 22 -0.71 -9.84 -6.49
C ASN A 22 -1.26 -11.22 -6.85
N GLY A 23 -1.20 -11.59 -8.15
CA GLY A 23 -1.65 -12.90 -8.63
C GLY A 23 -0.84 -14.04 -8.04
N LEU A 24 0.48 -13.90 -8.00
CA LEU A 24 1.39 -14.86 -7.37
C LEU A 24 1.14 -14.98 -5.86
N THR A 25 0.89 -13.87 -5.17
CA THR A 25 0.53 -13.90 -3.74
C THR A 25 -0.76 -14.70 -3.53
N ALA A 26 -1.80 -14.42 -4.32
CA ALA A 26 -3.07 -15.15 -4.23
C ALA A 26 -2.89 -16.65 -4.53
N ALA A 27 -2.18 -16.98 -5.61
CA ALA A 27 -1.87 -18.36 -5.98
C ALA A 27 -1.09 -19.10 -4.88
N ALA A 28 -0.10 -18.44 -4.26
CA ALA A 28 0.68 -19.02 -3.18
C ALA A 28 -0.18 -19.33 -1.94
N TYR A 29 -1.12 -18.44 -1.58
CA TYR A 29 -2.04 -18.72 -0.47
C TYR A 29 -3.03 -19.86 -0.79
N LEU A 30 -3.55 -19.93 -2.02
CA LEU A 30 -4.42 -21.03 -2.46
C LEU A 30 -3.68 -22.37 -2.47
N ALA A 31 -2.45 -22.40 -3.00
CA ALA A 31 -1.61 -23.58 -3.00
C ALA A 31 -1.27 -24.05 -1.58
N ARG A 32 -0.95 -23.10 -0.68
CA ARG A 32 -0.72 -23.39 0.75
C ARG A 32 -1.97 -23.94 1.44
N ALA A 33 -3.16 -23.62 0.95
CA ALA A 33 -4.43 -24.20 1.42
C ALA A 33 -4.76 -25.57 0.77
N GLY A 34 -3.81 -26.16 0.03
CA GLY A 34 -3.95 -27.47 -0.59
C GLY A 34 -4.67 -27.47 -1.94
N ARG A 35 -4.87 -26.30 -2.56
CA ARG A 35 -5.53 -26.18 -3.88
C ARG A 35 -4.53 -26.37 -5.02
N ARG A 36 -4.94 -27.05 -6.08
CA ARG A 36 -4.23 -27.09 -7.37
C ARG A 36 -4.53 -25.82 -8.14
N VAL A 37 -3.53 -24.96 -8.30
CA VAL A 37 -3.70 -23.64 -8.92
C VAL A 37 -2.92 -23.58 -10.23
N LEU A 38 -3.58 -23.16 -11.30
CA LEU A 38 -2.91 -22.77 -12.55
C LEU A 38 -2.73 -21.25 -12.56
N VAL A 39 -1.51 -20.79 -12.77
CA VAL A 39 -1.24 -19.38 -13.06
C VAL A 39 -0.95 -19.24 -14.54
N VAL A 40 -1.65 -18.34 -15.23
CA VAL A 40 -1.38 -18.01 -16.63
C VAL A 40 -0.85 -16.59 -16.72
N GLU A 41 0.31 -16.42 -17.34
CA GLU A 41 0.94 -15.12 -17.57
C GLU A 41 1.14 -14.93 -19.07
N ARG A 42 0.88 -13.71 -19.56
CA ARG A 42 1.07 -13.32 -20.96
C ARG A 42 2.54 -13.13 -21.29
N ASN A 43 3.29 -12.56 -20.36
CA ASN A 43 4.70 -12.24 -20.53
C ASN A 43 5.57 -13.48 -20.41
N ARG A 44 6.79 -13.40 -20.95
CA ARG A 44 7.78 -14.48 -20.87
C ARG A 44 8.09 -14.84 -19.42
N ASP A 45 8.28 -13.83 -18.59
CA ASP A 45 8.66 -13.95 -17.19
C ASP A 45 7.57 -13.37 -16.27
N PRO A 46 7.31 -14.01 -15.11
CA PRO A 46 6.38 -13.48 -14.13
C PRO A 46 6.99 -12.29 -13.37
N GLY A 47 6.11 -11.49 -12.75
CA GLY A 47 6.50 -10.32 -11.96
C GLY A 47 5.51 -9.18 -12.11
N GLY A 48 4.91 -9.04 -13.30
CA GLY A 48 4.00 -7.94 -13.63
C GLY A 48 4.69 -6.60 -13.37
N ALA A 49 4.07 -5.72 -12.58
CA ALA A 49 4.68 -4.45 -12.17
C ALA A 49 6.03 -4.60 -11.42
N ALA A 50 6.29 -5.77 -10.82
CA ALA A 50 7.55 -6.05 -10.13
C ALA A 50 8.57 -6.77 -11.02
N ALA A 51 8.31 -6.92 -12.32
CA ALA A 51 9.27 -7.50 -13.25
C ALA A 51 10.51 -6.60 -13.37
N THR A 52 11.64 -7.24 -13.70
CA THR A 52 12.90 -6.57 -14.01
C THR A 52 13.22 -6.83 -15.47
N ASP A 53 13.29 -5.76 -16.25
CA ASP A 53 13.66 -5.78 -17.65
C ASP A 53 15.11 -5.31 -17.82
N GLU A 54 15.78 -5.76 -18.88
CA GLU A 54 17.14 -5.35 -19.25
C GLU A 54 17.13 -4.80 -20.70
N PRO A 55 16.49 -3.64 -20.96
CA PRO A 55 16.46 -3.02 -22.28
C PRO A 55 17.84 -2.57 -22.79
N ILE A 56 18.79 -2.33 -21.88
CA ILE A 56 20.18 -1.99 -22.20
C ILE A 56 21.06 -3.06 -21.56
N PRO A 57 21.94 -3.75 -22.31
CA PRO A 57 22.81 -4.79 -21.77
C PRO A 57 23.61 -4.30 -20.56
N GLY A 58 23.53 -5.04 -19.45
CA GLY A 58 24.15 -4.72 -18.16
C GLY A 58 23.33 -3.82 -17.24
N TYR A 59 22.20 -3.26 -17.70
CA TYR A 59 21.38 -2.33 -16.92
C TYR A 59 19.96 -2.86 -16.71
N ARG A 60 19.64 -3.12 -15.44
CA ARG A 60 18.35 -3.65 -15.02
C ARG A 60 17.42 -2.55 -14.56
N PHE A 61 16.19 -2.58 -15.05
CA PHE A 61 15.15 -1.62 -14.74
C PHE A 61 13.90 -2.34 -14.25
N SER A 62 13.23 -1.77 -13.26
CA SER A 62 11.85 -2.17 -12.96
C SER A 62 10.91 -1.29 -13.78
N THR A 63 10.00 -1.91 -14.54
CA THR A 63 9.05 -1.19 -15.42
C THR A 63 8.04 -0.37 -14.62
N CYS A 64 7.75 -0.77 -13.38
CA CYS A 64 6.88 -0.06 -12.45
C CYS A 64 7.43 -0.18 -11.02
N PRO A 65 8.46 0.61 -10.67
CA PRO A 65 9.10 0.48 -9.37
C PRO A 65 8.09 0.80 -8.26
N SER A 66 7.88 -0.17 -7.37
CA SER A 66 7.14 0.07 -6.14
C SER A 66 8.12 0.30 -5.00
N PHE A 67 8.05 1.47 -4.38
CA PHE A 67 8.87 1.81 -3.21
C PHE A 67 8.26 1.31 -1.89
N ALA A 68 7.02 0.79 -1.93
CA ALA A 68 6.35 0.22 -0.78
C ALA A 68 6.63 -1.29 -0.67
N PRO A 69 7.19 -1.78 0.45
CA PRO A 69 7.39 -3.20 0.63
C PRO A 69 6.04 -3.92 0.75
N PRO A 70 5.94 -5.21 0.36
CA PRO A 70 4.76 -6.00 0.61
C PRO A 70 4.40 -6.00 2.10
N PRO A 71 3.11 -6.06 2.46
CA PRO A 71 2.72 -6.05 3.85
C PRO A 71 3.45 -7.14 4.66
N ARG A 72 3.94 -6.78 5.85
CA ARG A 72 4.74 -7.68 6.72
C ARG A 72 4.11 -9.05 6.96
N ARG A 73 2.77 -9.13 6.96
CA ARG A 73 2.03 -10.38 7.07
C ARG A 73 2.34 -11.33 5.90
N ILE A 74 2.31 -10.83 4.66
CA ILE A 74 2.60 -11.62 3.45
C ILE A 74 4.06 -12.08 3.47
N LEU A 75 4.99 -11.17 3.77
CA LEU A 75 6.43 -11.50 3.90
C LEU A 75 6.67 -12.69 4.85
N ARG A 76 5.98 -12.68 5.99
CA ARG A 76 6.07 -13.73 7.01
C ARG A 76 5.36 -15.01 6.60
N ASP A 77 4.10 -14.91 6.17
CA ASP A 77 3.24 -16.05 5.89
C ASP A 77 3.78 -16.89 4.71
N LEU A 78 4.34 -16.22 3.70
CA LEU A 78 5.01 -16.84 2.54
C LEU A 78 6.52 -17.02 2.74
N ARG A 79 7.05 -16.66 3.92
CA ARG A 79 8.47 -16.82 4.28
C ARG A 79 9.44 -16.25 3.23
N LEU A 80 9.11 -15.14 2.58
CA LEU A 80 9.82 -14.65 1.39
C LEU A 80 11.32 -14.39 1.63
N ARG A 81 11.71 -14.00 2.84
CA ARG A 81 13.14 -13.87 3.20
C ARG A 81 13.92 -15.17 3.08
N ARG A 82 13.29 -16.32 3.37
CA ARG A 82 13.91 -17.64 3.17
C ARG A 82 14.06 -18.00 1.68
N HIS A 83 13.30 -17.32 0.82
CA HIS A 83 13.36 -17.46 -0.63
C HIS A 83 14.21 -16.35 -1.27
N GLY A 84 15.04 -15.65 -0.48
CA GLY A 84 16.01 -14.66 -0.98
C GLY A 84 15.50 -13.23 -1.09
N LEU A 85 14.28 -12.91 -0.62
CA LEU A 85 13.83 -11.52 -0.60
C LEU A 85 14.59 -10.71 0.45
N GLU A 86 15.38 -9.75 -0.02
CA GLU A 86 16.00 -8.70 0.78
C GLU A 86 15.26 -7.37 0.59
N LEU A 87 15.04 -6.64 1.68
CA LEU A 87 14.44 -5.30 1.62
C LEU A 87 15.51 -4.28 1.96
N LEU A 88 15.91 -3.51 0.95
CA LEU A 88 16.87 -2.42 1.12
C LEU A 88 16.13 -1.17 1.61
N PRO A 89 16.64 -0.47 2.64
CA PRO A 89 16.05 0.77 3.10
C PRO A 89 16.23 1.87 2.04
N LEU A 90 15.15 2.58 1.72
CA LEU A 90 15.22 3.78 0.87
C LEU A 90 15.46 5.00 1.78
N ALA A 91 16.66 5.58 1.70
CA ALA A 91 17.03 6.79 2.44
C ALA A 91 17.88 7.73 1.55
N PRO A 92 17.43 8.96 1.23
CA PRO A 92 16.21 9.65 1.68
C PRO A 92 14.93 9.05 1.08
N ALA A 93 13.79 9.31 1.75
CA ALA A 93 12.51 8.76 1.31
C ALA A 93 11.99 9.47 0.06
N LEU A 94 12.14 10.81 0.00
CA LEU A 94 11.64 11.63 -1.11
C LEU A 94 12.52 12.88 -1.31
N TRP A 95 12.64 13.34 -2.55
CA TRP A 95 13.31 14.59 -2.90
C TRP A 95 12.49 15.39 -3.92
N SER A 96 12.41 16.70 -3.72
CA SER A 96 11.83 17.65 -4.68
C SER A 96 12.89 18.69 -5.06
N PRO A 97 13.30 18.76 -6.34
CA PRO A 97 14.25 19.76 -6.79
C PRO A 97 13.65 21.17 -6.69
N ASP A 98 14.53 22.16 -6.58
CA ASP A 98 14.15 23.56 -6.72
C ASP A 98 14.08 23.91 -8.22
N PRO A 99 12.92 24.31 -8.77
CA PRO A 99 12.84 24.73 -10.17
C PRO A 99 13.72 25.96 -10.48
N ASP A 100 14.01 26.79 -9.47
CA ASP A 100 14.79 28.02 -9.63
C ASP A 100 16.29 27.81 -9.33
N GLY A 101 16.72 26.56 -9.12
CA GLY A 101 18.12 26.20 -8.87
C GLY A 101 18.61 26.40 -7.43
N GLY A 102 17.71 26.72 -6.50
CA GLY A 102 17.98 26.76 -5.06
C GLY A 102 18.17 25.39 -4.39
N GLU A 103 18.21 25.37 -3.05
CA GLU A 103 18.29 24.12 -2.29
C GLU A 103 17.00 23.30 -2.48
N GLY A 104 17.12 22.07 -2.98
CA GLY A 104 16.00 21.14 -3.08
C GLY A 104 15.53 20.64 -1.71
N LEU A 105 14.24 20.32 -1.59
CA LEU A 105 13.66 19.77 -0.36
C LEU A 105 13.91 18.26 -0.31
N PHE A 106 14.73 17.83 0.64
CA PHE A 106 14.87 16.42 1.00
C PHE A 106 13.98 16.08 2.19
N LEU A 107 13.20 15.00 2.07
CA LEU A 107 12.39 14.48 3.17
C LEU A 107 12.92 13.12 3.64
N PRO A 108 13.69 13.09 4.74
CA PRO A 108 14.10 11.86 5.40
C PRO A 108 12.92 11.03 5.94
N ASP A 109 13.16 9.75 6.14
CA ASP A 109 12.22 8.80 6.76
C ASP A 109 11.98 9.09 8.26
N SER A 110 12.99 9.62 8.94
CA SER A 110 12.94 10.03 10.34
C SER A 110 12.05 11.26 10.54
N PRO A 111 11.01 11.21 11.40
CA PRO A 111 10.15 12.37 11.67
C PRO A 111 10.91 13.60 12.18
N GLY A 112 11.98 13.40 12.97
CA GLY A 112 12.80 14.48 13.51
C GLY A 112 13.64 15.14 12.42
N ARG A 113 14.36 14.33 11.63
CA ARG A 113 15.17 14.83 10.50
C ARG A 113 14.31 15.45 9.41
N ALA A 114 13.12 14.91 9.17
CA ALA A 114 12.11 15.49 8.30
C ALA A 114 11.70 16.88 8.78
N ARG A 115 11.41 17.05 10.07
CA ARG A 115 11.10 18.36 10.65
C ARG A 115 12.25 19.35 10.45
N GLU A 116 13.49 18.94 10.72
CA GLU A 116 14.68 19.79 10.53
C GLU A 116 14.87 20.19 9.07
N ALA A 117 14.65 19.25 8.13
CA ALA A 117 14.73 19.53 6.70
C ALA A 117 13.62 20.50 6.26
N ILE A 118 12.38 20.28 6.69
CA ILE A 118 11.27 21.20 6.42
C ILE A 118 11.57 22.59 6.99
N ALA A 119 12.17 22.67 8.19
CA ALA A 119 12.46 23.95 8.85
C ALA A 119 13.44 24.83 8.07
N ARG A 120 14.29 24.26 7.21
CA ARG A 120 15.15 25.02 6.31
C ARG A 120 14.39 25.77 5.21
N HIS A 121 13.18 25.29 4.88
CA HIS A 121 12.33 25.90 3.84
C HIS A 121 11.13 26.65 4.44
N SER A 122 10.54 26.15 5.53
CA SER A 122 9.37 26.75 6.19
C SER A 122 9.31 26.37 7.67
N ALA A 123 9.56 27.36 8.53
CA ALA A 123 9.41 27.20 9.98
C ALA A 123 7.95 26.90 10.40
N PRO A 124 6.91 27.54 9.81
CA PRO A 124 5.51 27.17 10.09
C PRO A 124 5.19 25.70 9.77
N ASP A 125 5.61 25.20 8.60
CA ASP A 125 5.35 23.82 8.17
C ASP A 125 6.07 22.80 9.07
N ALA A 126 7.30 23.12 9.49
CA ALA A 126 8.04 22.30 10.44
C ALA A 126 7.34 22.21 11.81
N GLY A 127 6.69 23.30 12.24
CA GLY A 127 5.86 23.31 13.45
C GLY A 127 4.63 22.41 13.35
N ARG A 128 4.03 22.31 12.16
CA ARG A 128 2.82 21.52 11.88
C ARG A 128 3.09 20.03 11.62
N TRP A 129 4.31 19.68 11.20
CA TRP A 129 4.69 18.31 10.80
C TRP A 129 4.34 17.21 11.82
N ALA A 130 4.64 17.43 13.11
CA ALA A 130 4.36 16.43 14.13
C ALA A 130 2.85 16.19 14.31
N GLY A 131 2.04 17.25 14.21
CA GLY A 131 0.58 17.18 14.28
C GLY A 131 0.00 16.42 13.08
N PHE A 132 0.49 16.71 11.88
CA PHE A 132 0.12 16.01 10.66
C PHE A 132 0.37 14.50 10.78
N LEU A 133 1.59 14.10 11.18
CA LEU A 133 1.92 12.69 11.39
C LEU A 133 1.05 12.03 12.47
N ALA A 134 0.71 12.75 13.53
CA ALA A 134 -0.18 12.24 14.57
C ALA A 134 -1.60 12.00 14.05
N GLN A 135 -2.12 12.89 13.20
CA GLN A 135 -3.43 12.74 12.57
C GLN A 135 -3.49 11.51 11.65
N ILE A 136 -2.53 11.39 10.73
CA ILE A 136 -2.44 10.25 9.79
C ILE A 136 -2.33 8.92 10.54
N ARG A 137 -1.45 8.84 11.56
CA ARG A 137 -1.32 7.65 12.42
C ARG A 137 -2.59 7.38 13.22
N GLY A 138 -3.30 8.43 13.62
CA GLY A 138 -4.59 8.37 14.31
C GLY A 138 -5.66 7.67 13.49
N TRP A 139 -5.73 7.93 12.18
CA TRP A 139 -6.64 7.25 11.26
C TRP A 139 -6.16 5.85 10.86
N GLY A 140 -4.84 5.65 10.71
CA GLY A 140 -4.29 4.36 10.29
C GLY A 140 -4.59 3.22 11.27
N ARG A 141 -4.58 3.47 12.58
CA ARG A 141 -4.82 2.43 13.61
C ARG A 141 -6.19 1.74 13.50
N PRO A 142 -7.32 2.46 13.46
CA PRO A 142 -8.64 1.84 13.34
C PRO A 142 -8.95 1.26 11.96
N LEU A 143 -8.35 1.80 10.90
CA LEU A 143 -8.58 1.35 9.51
C LEU A 143 -7.75 0.09 9.16
N ARG A 144 -6.61 -0.10 9.81
CA ARG A 144 -5.67 -1.21 9.55
C ARG A 144 -6.31 -2.62 9.47
N PRO A 145 -7.32 -2.99 10.28
CA PRO A 145 -7.97 -4.31 10.15
C PRO A 145 -8.66 -4.55 8.79
N TRP A 146 -9.14 -3.51 8.11
CA TRP A 146 -9.80 -3.65 6.80
C TRP A 146 -8.83 -3.82 5.64
N LEU A 147 -7.53 -3.63 5.85
CA LEU A 147 -6.53 -4.12 4.90
C LEU A 147 -6.59 -5.64 4.72
N TRP A 148 -7.21 -6.36 5.68
CA TRP A 148 -7.21 -7.82 5.75
C TRP A 148 -8.60 -8.44 5.85
N LYS A 149 -9.64 -7.62 5.81
CA LYS A 149 -11.04 -8.04 5.91
C LYS A 149 -11.81 -7.26 4.88
N HIS A 150 -12.84 -7.87 4.30
CA HIS A 150 -13.76 -7.12 3.46
C HIS A 150 -14.31 -5.93 4.26
N PRO A 151 -14.31 -4.72 3.65
CA PRO A 151 -15.00 -3.60 4.26
C PRO A 151 -16.47 -3.98 4.44
N PRO A 152 -17.13 -3.52 5.52
CA PRO A 152 -18.56 -3.74 5.70
C PRO A 152 -19.33 -3.14 4.52
N SER A 153 -20.39 -3.82 4.09
CA SER A 153 -21.26 -3.28 3.04
C SER A 153 -21.89 -1.96 3.50
N LEU A 154 -21.87 -0.95 2.63
CA LEU A 154 -22.58 0.32 2.85
C LEU A 154 -24.10 0.18 2.62
N ALA A 155 -24.53 -0.90 1.97
CA ALA A 155 -25.92 -1.29 1.80
C ALA A 155 -26.12 -2.68 2.42
N PRO A 156 -26.38 -2.77 3.75
CA PRO A 156 -26.47 -4.05 4.43
C PRO A 156 -27.68 -4.85 3.95
N ALA A 157 -27.46 -6.06 3.46
CA ALA A 157 -28.52 -6.97 3.01
C ALA A 157 -28.59 -8.18 3.96
N GLY A 158 -28.98 -7.94 5.22
CA GLY A 158 -29.23 -8.97 6.22
C GLY A 158 -28.57 -8.73 7.58
N ALA A 159 -28.89 -9.61 8.54
CA ALA A 159 -28.48 -9.46 9.94
C ALA A 159 -26.95 -9.43 10.15
N ARG A 160 -26.20 -10.21 9.34
CA ARG A 160 -24.73 -10.24 9.40
C ARG A 160 -24.11 -8.93 8.96
N ASP A 161 -24.63 -8.32 7.90
CA ASP A 161 -24.14 -7.05 7.38
C ASP A 161 -24.50 -5.90 8.32
N GLY A 162 -25.71 -5.92 8.90
CA GLY A 162 -26.12 -4.96 9.93
C GLY A 162 -25.21 -5.02 11.16
N TRP A 163 -24.79 -6.21 11.58
CA TRP A 163 -23.85 -6.38 12.69
C TRP A 163 -22.44 -5.85 12.38
N GLU A 164 -21.93 -6.06 11.17
CA GLU A 164 -20.64 -5.50 10.75
C GLU A 164 -20.70 -3.97 10.59
N ALA A 165 -21.82 -3.42 10.12
CA ALA A 165 -22.07 -1.98 10.09
C ALA A 165 -22.14 -1.38 11.51
N LEU A 166 -22.77 -2.05 12.47
CA LEU A 166 -22.78 -1.63 13.87
C LEU A 166 -21.37 -1.68 14.49
N ARG A 167 -20.58 -2.70 14.19
CA ARG A 167 -19.17 -2.79 14.62
C ARG A 167 -18.31 -1.67 14.04
N LEU A 168 -18.53 -1.34 12.77
CA LEU A 168 -17.92 -0.18 12.12
C LEU A 168 -18.30 1.10 12.87
N ALA A 169 -19.59 1.34 13.07
CA ALA A 169 -20.09 2.52 13.76
C ALA A 169 -19.52 2.63 15.19
N ALA A 170 -19.43 1.51 15.92
CA ALA A 170 -18.82 1.47 17.25
C ALA A 170 -17.31 1.81 17.22
N ARG A 171 -16.56 1.30 16.23
CA ARG A 171 -15.13 1.63 16.05
C ARG A 171 -14.92 3.08 15.61
N LEU A 172 -15.79 3.59 14.74
CA LEU A 172 -15.78 4.99 14.34
C LEU A 172 -16.17 5.91 15.50
N ARG A 173 -17.09 5.49 16.38
CA ARG A 173 -17.38 6.21 17.63
C ARG A 173 -16.19 6.19 18.60
N TRP A 174 -15.41 5.11 18.61
CA TRP A 174 -14.20 5.01 19.43
C TRP A 174 -13.07 5.96 18.99
N LEU A 175 -13.07 6.43 17.73
CA LEU A 175 -12.17 7.52 17.31
C LEU A 175 -12.42 8.83 18.09
N GLY A 176 -13.59 8.97 18.72
CA GLY A 176 -14.03 10.21 19.35
C GLY A 176 -14.60 11.19 18.34
N ARG A 177 -15.55 12.01 18.79
CA ARG A 177 -16.36 12.89 17.93
C ARG A 177 -15.52 13.78 17.01
N ARG A 178 -14.50 14.44 17.57
CA ARG A 178 -13.61 15.35 16.82
C ARG A 178 -12.86 14.67 15.67
N ARG A 179 -12.34 13.45 15.90
CA ARG A 179 -11.59 12.72 14.85
C ARG A 179 -12.50 12.13 13.78
N LEU A 180 -13.73 11.76 14.15
CA LEU A 180 -14.73 11.30 13.21
C LEU A 180 -15.18 12.45 12.29
N GLU A 181 -15.44 13.64 12.86
CA GLU A 181 -15.77 14.85 12.10
C GLU A 181 -14.63 15.21 11.13
N GLU A 182 -13.37 15.18 11.58
CA GLU A 182 -12.21 15.39 10.70
C GLU A 182 -12.09 14.32 9.60
N LEU A 183 -12.30 13.04 9.91
CA LEU A 183 -12.25 11.98 8.92
C LEU A 183 -13.34 12.14 7.86
N LEU A 184 -14.57 12.46 8.27
CA LEU A 184 -15.70 12.71 7.37
C LEU A 184 -15.49 13.98 6.52
N ARG A 185 -14.81 14.99 7.07
CA ARG A 185 -14.41 16.19 6.32
C ARG A 185 -13.37 15.88 5.25
N VAL A 186 -12.37 15.05 5.57
CA VAL A 186 -11.22 14.77 4.69
C VAL A 186 -11.54 13.71 3.64
N LEU A 187 -12.41 12.74 3.93
CA LEU A 187 -12.83 11.69 3.00
C LEU A 187 -13.22 12.19 1.58
N PRO A 188 -14.05 13.25 1.42
CA PRO A 188 -14.40 13.79 0.12
C PRO A 188 -13.40 14.81 -0.44
N MET A 189 -12.40 15.24 0.35
CA MET A 189 -11.44 16.26 -0.08
C MET A 189 -10.43 15.69 -1.08
N SER A 190 -9.94 16.55 -1.97
CA SER A 190 -8.76 16.21 -2.74
C SER A 190 -7.53 16.14 -1.83
N LEU A 191 -6.54 15.34 -2.21
CA LEU A 191 -5.26 15.29 -1.49
C LEU A 191 -4.58 16.67 -1.47
N ALA A 192 -4.74 17.46 -2.53
CA ALA A 192 -4.19 18.81 -2.62
C ALA A 192 -4.80 19.74 -1.56
N ASP A 193 -6.12 19.75 -1.40
CA ASP A 193 -6.82 20.58 -0.40
C ASP A 193 -6.48 20.11 1.02
N PHE A 194 -6.44 18.80 1.25
CA PHE A 194 -6.07 18.26 2.55
C PHE A 194 -4.65 18.66 2.96
N LEU A 195 -3.70 18.65 2.03
CA LEU A 195 -2.34 19.10 2.31
C LEU A 195 -2.24 20.63 2.45
N ALA A 196 -3.09 21.39 1.77
CA ALA A 196 -3.16 22.85 1.90
C ALA A 196 -3.63 23.29 3.30
N ASP A 197 -4.47 22.50 3.97
CA ASP A 197 -4.85 22.75 5.38
C ASP A 197 -3.66 22.64 6.34
N TRP A 198 -2.63 21.88 5.97
CA TRP A 198 -1.49 21.56 6.84
C TRP A 198 -0.22 22.31 6.49
N PHE A 199 0.01 22.59 5.20
CA PHE A 199 1.28 23.08 4.72
C PHE A 199 1.12 24.22 3.72
N GLU A 200 1.95 25.25 3.88
CA GLU A 200 1.97 26.40 2.97
C GLU A 200 2.87 26.12 1.77
N THR A 201 3.99 25.43 1.98
CA THR A 201 5.00 25.19 0.95
C THR A 201 4.50 24.22 -0.12
N ASP A 202 4.32 24.70 -1.36
CA ASP A 202 3.92 23.87 -2.51
C ASP A 202 4.85 22.68 -2.71
N ARG A 203 6.16 22.89 -2.56
CA ARG A 203 7.18 21.84 -2.69
C ARG A 203 6.96 20.69 -1.69
N LEU A 204 6.63 21.01 -0.44
CA LEU A 204 6.34 19.99 0.57
C LEU A 204 5.04 19.26 0.25
N ARG A 205 4.00 19.99 -0.18
CA ARG A 205 2.71 19.39 -0.59
C ARG A 205 2.88 18.47 -1.78
N ALA A 206 3.57 18.91 -2.82
CA ALA A 206 3.89 18.11 -4.00
C ALA A 206 4.71 16.87 -3.65
N LEU A 207 5.68 17.00 -2.75
CA LEU A 207 6.51 15.89 -2.32
C LEU A 207 5.70 14.83 -1.58
N ILE A 208 4.82 15.23 -0.65
CA ILE A 208 3.95 14.31 0.08
C ILE A 208 2.92 13.68 -0.88
N ALA A 209 2.34 14.45 -1.79
CA ALA A 209 1.36 13.96 -2.75
C ALA A 209 1.94 13.00 -3.80
N GLY A 210 3.16 13.25 -4.27
CA GLY A 210 3.87 12.39 -5.23
C GLY A 210 4.56 11.18 -4.59
N GLY A 211 4.72 11.19 -3.26
CA GLY A 211 5.32 10.10 -2.50
C GLY A 211 4.35 9.00 -2.04
N THR A 212 3.07 9.09 -2.40
CA THR A 212 2.04 8.08 -2.10
C THR A 212 1.96 6.98 -3.13
#